data_AF-A0A158KX67-F1
#
_entry.id   AF-A0A158KX67-F1
#
_cell.length_a   1.000
_cell.length_b   1.000
_cell.length_c   1.000
_cell.angle_alpha   90.00
_cell.angle_beta   90.00
_cell.angle_gamma   90.00
#
_symmetry.space_group_name_H-M   'P 1'
#
loop_
_entity.id
_entity.type
_entity.pdbx_description
1 polymer ?
#
loop_
_entity_poly.entity_id
_entity_poly.type
_entity_poly.pdbx_seq_one_letter_code
_entity_poly.pdbx_strand_id
1 'polypeptide(L)' 'MLEGDKQHVDAAILDVNLNGEKSYPVADALASRRIAFVFATGYGIDALDVPYRQHPGVQMPFDHQALFRALTRSS' A
#
# COMPACT_ATOMS: atom_id res chain seq x y z
N MET A 1 9.46 27.32 -13.97
CA MET A 1 8.56 26.24 -13.53
C MET A 1 9.46 25.09 -13.13
N LEU A 2 9.66 24.85 -11.84
CA LEU A 2 10.49 23.73 -11.38
C LEU A 2 9.62 22.48 -11.52
N GLU A 3 9.88 21.67 -12.53
CA GLU A 3 9.28 20.34 -12.61
C GLU A 3 9.86 19.54 -11.44
N GLY A 4 9.02 19.27 -10.43
CA GLY A 4 9.39 18.42 -9.31
C GLY A 4 9.83 17.07 -9.86
N ASP A 5 11.06 16.70 -9.56
CA ASP A 5 11.66 15.43 -9.96
C ASP A 5 10.68 14.30 -9.61
N LYS A 6 10.07 13.67 -10.62
CA LYS A 6 9.19 12.51 -10.43
C LYS A 6 10.10 11.34 -10.08
N GLN A 7 10.51 11.30 -8.82
CA GLN A 7 11.27 10.20 -8.26
C GLN A 7 10.53 8.90 -8.57
N HIS A 8 11.22 8.01 -9.30
CA HIS A 8 10.70 6.69 -9.62
C HIS A 8 10.53 5.90 -8.33
N VAL A 9 9.37 5.27 -8.17
CA VAL A 9 9.06 4.42 -7.03
C VAL A 9 8.80 3.03 -7.55
N ASP A 10 9.63 2.07 -7.15
CA ASP A 10 9.49 0.68 -7.53
C ASP A 10 8.33 0.00 -6.78
N ALA A 11 8.16 0.35 -5.50
CA ALA A 11 7.08 -0.14 -4.66
C ALA A 11 6.78 0.80 -3.48
N ALA A 12 5.58 0.67 -2.90
CA ALA A 12 5.15 1.46 -1.75
C ALA A 12 4.53 0.60 -0.64
N ILE A 13 4.63 1.09 0.60
CA ILE A 13 3.94 0.54 1.77
C ILE A 13 2.99 1.62 2.26
N LEU A 14 1.70 1.29 2.35
CA LEU A 14 0.64 2.25 2.70
C LEU A 14 0.09 1.93 4.09
N ASP A 15 0.33 2.80 5.06
CA ASP A 15 -0.51 2.79 6.27
C ASP A 15 -1.94 3.15 5.87
N VAL A 16 -2.89 2.27 6.19
CA VAL A 16 -4.30 2.43 5.83
C VAL A 16 -4.93 3.64 6.51
N ASN A 17 -4.54 3.94 7.76
CA ASN A 17 -5.22 4.93 8.58
C ASN A 17 -4.26 6.04 9.05
N LEU A 18 -4.24 7.13 8.31
CA LEU A 18 -3.47 8.32 8.60
C LEU A 18 -4.29 9.26 9.50
N ASN A 19 -4.46 8.88 10.77
CA ASN A 19 -5.22 9.65 11.77
C ASN A 19 -6.67 9.99 11.32
N GLY A 20 -7.36 9.00 10.75
CA GLY A 20 -8.74 9.14 10.27
C GLY A 20 -8.86 9.40 8.77
N GLU A 21 -7.77 9.76 8.09
CA GLU A 21 -7.71 9.80 6.63
C GLU A 21 -7.26 8.44 6.08
N LYS A 22 -7.99 7.92 5.09
CA LYS A 22 -7.62 6.66 4.43
C LYS A 22 -6.62 6.92 3.31
N SER A 23 -5.56 6.14 3.24
CA SER A 23 -4.56 6.22 2.16
C SER A 23 -5.03 5.62 0.83
N TYR A 24 -6.31 5.28 0.70
CA TYR A 24 -6.91 4.73 -0.52
C TYR A 24 -6.69 5.59 -1.78
N PRO A 25 -6.76 6.94 -1.76
CA PRO A 25 -6.45 7.74 -2.94
C PRO A 25 -5.00 7.55 -3.42
N VAL A 26 -4.08 7.26 -2.49
CA VAL A 26 -2.68 6.95 -2.83
C VAL A 26 -2.58 5.57 -3.47
N ALA A 27 -3.32 4.57 -2.94
CA ALA A 27 -3.42 3.24 -3.55
C ALA A 27 -3.95 3.33 -5.00
N ASP A 28 -4.99 4.13 -5.24
CA ASP A 28 -5.56 4.34 -6.57
C ASP A 28 -4.53 4.99 -7.51
N ALA A 29 -3.79 5.98 -7.02
CA ALA A 29 -2.73 6.63 -7.80
C ALA A 29 -1.59 5.66 -8.15
N LEU A 30 -1.17 4.80 -7.21
CA LEU A 30 -0.14 3.79 -7.44
C LEU A 30 -0.62 2.71 -8.41
N ALA A 31 -1.86 2.24 -8.27
CA ALA A 31 -2.49 1.29 -9.19
C ALA A 31 -2.57 1.85 -10.61
N SER A 32 -2.97 3.12 -10.77
CA SER A 32 -3.02 3.79 -12.08
C SER A 32 -1.65 3.88 -12.77
N ARG A 33 -0.58 3.93 -11.97
CA ARG A 33 0.82 3.98 -12.42
C ARG A 33 1.46 2.58 -12.53
N ARG A 34 0.72 1.51 -12.21
CA ARG A 34 1.21 0.13 -12.13
C ARG A 34 2.41 -0.03 -11.18
N ILE A 35 2.43 0.74 -10.10
CA ILE A 35 3.45 0.63 -9.05
C ILE A 35 2.94 -0.38 -8.02
N ALA A 36 3.78 -1.36 -7.67
CA ALA A 36 3.43 -2.35 -6.66
C ALA A 36 3.26 -1.69 -5.30
N PHE A 37 2.25 -2.12 -4.53
CA PHE A 37 2.06 -1.62 -3.18
C PHE A 37 1.45 -2.67 -2.26
N VAL A 38 1.63 -2.44 -0.96
CA VAL A 38 1.08 -3.28 0.10
C VAL A 38 0.46 -2.40 1.18
N PHE A 39 -0.73 -2.77 1.65
CA PHE A 39 -1.33 -2.12 2.80
C PHE A 39 -0.70 -2.62 4.10
N ALA A 40 -0.45 -1.71 5.03
CA ALA A 40 0.01 -1.98 6.37
C ALA A 40 -1.05 -1.46 7.35
N THR A 41 -1.58 -2.31 8.21
CA THR A 41 -2.69 -1.94 9.10
C THR A 41 -2.63 -2.68 10.42
N GLY A 42 -2.86 -2.00 11.53
CA GLY A 42 -2.99 -2.64 12.85
C GLY A 42 -4.27 -3.46 13.02
N TYR A 43 -5.25 -3.29 12.13
CA TYR A 43 -6.57 -3.91 12.24
C TYR A 43 -6.75 -5.15 11.36
N GLY A 44 -5.71 -5.56 10.64
CA GLY A 44 -5.77 -6.68 9.69
C GLY A 44 -6.41 -6.32 8.35
N ILE A 45 -6.31 -7.23 7.38
CA ILE A 45 -6.74 -7.00 5.98
C ILE A 45 -8.26 -7.02 5.83
N ASP A 46 -8.95 -7.75 6.69
CA ASP A 46 -10.42 -7.77 6.70
C ASP A 46 -11.02 -6.41 7.10
N ALA A 47 -10.23 -5.55 7.74
CA ALA A 47 -10.62 -4.18 8.10
C ALA A 47 -10.51 -3.18 6.92
N LEU A 48 -9.97 -3.60 5.77
CA LEU A 48 -10.02 -2.80 4.55
C LEU A 48 -11.45 -2.74 4.00
N ASP A 49 -11.77 -1.66 3.31
CA ASP A 49 -13.02 -1.53 2.57
C ASP A 49 -13.03 -2.56 1.43
N VAL A 50 -14.21 -3.05 1.06
CA VAL A 50 -14.39 -4.13 0.07
C VAL A 50 -13.58 -3.94 -1.22
N PRO A 51 -13.50 -2.74 -1.82
CA PRO A 51 -12.71 -2.53 -3.03
C PRO A 51 -11.20 -2.72 -2.83
N TYR A 52 -10.70 -2.63 -1.60
CA TYR A 52 -9.26 -2.68 -1.31
C TYR A 52 -8.79 -4.02 -0.72
N ARG A 53 -9.70 -4.89 -0.30
CA ARG A 53 -9.40 -6.24 0.25
C ARG A 53 -8.68 -7.18 -0.74
N GLN A 54 -8.81 -6.91 -2.03
CA GLN A 54 -8.13 -7.67 -3.09
C GLN A 54 -6.65 -7.30 -3.23
N HIS A 55 -6.19 -6.19 -2.65
CA HIS A 55 -4.79 -5.82 -2.66
C HIS A 55 -3.99 -6.51 -1.55
N PRO A 56 -2.68 -6.73 -1.76
CA PRO A 56 -1.83 -7.29 -0.74
C PRO A 56 -1.81 -6.41 0.51
N GLY A 57 -1.73 -7.04 1.67
CA GLY A 57 -1.48 -6.31 2.89
C GLY A 57 -0.88 -7.18 4.00
N VAL A 58 -0.34 -6.49 4.99
CA VAL A 58 0.24 -7.05 6.21
C VAL A 58 -0.41 -6.42 7.43
N GLN A 59 -0.67 -7.24 8.44
CA GLN A 59 -1.16 -6.78 9.73
C GLN A 59 0.03 -6.34 10.61
N MET A 60 -0.04 -5.16 11.21
CA MET A 60 0.93 -4.73 12.21
C MET A 60 0.67 -5.42 13.56
N PRO A 61 1.72 -5.83 14.31
CA PRO A 61 3.13 -5.80 13.92
C PRO A 61 3.47 -6.92 12.90
N PHE A 62 4.37 -6.62 11.96
CA PHE A 62 4.87 -7.58 10.97
C PHE A 62 6.40 -7.57 10.90
N ASP A 63 6.98 -8.70 10.47
CA ASP A 63 8.40 -8.80 10.17
C ASP A 63 8.69 -8.52 8.68
N HIS A 64 9.98 -8.42 8.34
CA HIS A 64 10.42 -8.14 6.98
C HIS A 64 10.01 -9.26 6.00
N GLN A 65 9.97 -10.52 6.44
CA GLN A 65 9.60 -11.63 5.56
C GLN A 65 8.12 -11.56 5.17
N ALA A 66 7.23 -11.22 6.11
CA ALA A 66 5.81 -11.01 5.85
C ALA A 66 5.61 -9.89 4.83
N LEU A 67 6.34 -8.78 4.98
CA LEU A 67 6.32 -7.66 4.05
C LEU A 67 6.81 -8.08 2.65
N PHE A 68 7.96 -8.74 2.54
CA PHE A 68 8.49 -9.18 1.24
C PHE A 68 7.56 -10.17 0.53
N ARG A 69 6.95 -11.11 1.26
CA ARG A 69 5.96 -12.03 0.71
C ARG A 69 4.73 -11.29 0.16
N ALA A 70 4.28 -10.25 0.84
CA ALA A 70 3.14 -9.46 0.36
C ALA A 70 3.49 -8.65 -0.89
N LEU A 71 4.69 -8.06 -0.95
CA LEU A 71 5.15 -7.30 -2.13
C LEU A 71 5.35 -8.19 -3.37
N THR A 72 5.95 -9.37 -3.20
CA THR A 72 6.24 -10.30 -4.31
C THR A 72 5.02 -11.01 -4.89
N ARG A 73 3.87 -11.00 -4.19
CA ARG A 73 2.60 -11.55 -4.70
C ARG A 73 1.86 -10.63 -5.66
N SER A 74 2.37 -9.43 -5.91
CA SER A 74 1.76 -8.41 -6.78
C SER A 74 2.05 -8.59 -8.29
N SER A 75 2.56 -9.77 -8.70
CA SER A 75 3.01 -10.05 -10.07
C SER A 75 1.99 -10.82 -10.90
#